data_AF-L5MFK9-F1
#
_entry.id   AF-L5MFK9-F1
#
_cell.length_a   1.000
_cell.length_b   1.000
_cell.length_c   1.000
_cell.angle_alpha   90.00
_cell.angle_beta   90.00
_cell.angle_gamma   90.00
#
_symmetry.space_group_name_H-M   'P 1'
#
loop_
_entity.id
_entity.type
_entity.pdbx_description
1 polymer ?
#
loop_
_entity_poly.entity_id
_entity_poly.type
_entity_poly.pdbx_seq_one_letter_code
_entity_poly.pdbx_strand_id
1 'polypeptide(L)'
;MIPEIEWMNQVLLTVEKVNSGSLIEITVFGQPRVQNRVKSMFLGLAARHQENRDQDKKMKQPEKFLKAHGSPPPTPRSPRSRSPVA
;
A
#
# COMPACT_ATOMS: atom_id res chain seq x y z
N MET A 1 -13.80 12.36 4.71
CA MET A 1 -12.49 12.67 4.09
C MET A 1 -12.60 13.68 2.96
N ILE A 2 -13.45 13.47 1.94
CA ILE A 2 -13.58 14.43 0.82
C ILE A 2 -14.01 15.82 1.32
N PRO A 3 -15.08 15.98 2.13
CA PRO A 3 -15.48 17.30 2.62
C PRO A 3 -14.40 17.99 3.47
N GLU A 4 -13.62 17.24 4.26
CA GLU A 4 -12.50 17.84 4.99
C GLU A 4 -11.39 18.33 4.06
N ILE A 5 -11.05 17.57 3.01
CA ILE A 5 -10.02 17.97 2.05
C ILE A 5 -10.48 19.22 1.29
N GLU A 6 -11.74 19.26 0.87
CA GLU A 6 -12.36 20.41 0.21
C GLU A 6 -12.27 21.66 1.09
N TRP A 7 -12.72 21.55 2.34
CA TRP A 7 -12.68 22.65 3.31
C TRP A 7 -11.26 23.12 3.65
N MET A 8 -10.35 22.20 3.96
CA MET A 8 -8.98 22.56 4.36
C MET A 8 -8.16 23.20 3.23
N ASN A 9 -8.49 22.89 1.98
CA ASN A 9 -7.75 23.38 0.83
C ASN A 9 -8.51 24.46 0.06
N GLN A 10 -9.75 24.77 0.41
CA GLN A 10 -10.60 25.70 -0.35
C GLN A 10 -10.72 25.28 -1.82
N VAL A 11 -11.02 23.99 -2.03
CA VAL A 11 -11.26 23.39 -3.35
C VAL A 11 -12.58 22.64 -3.35
N LEU A 12 -13.11 22.38 -4.54
CA LEU A 12 -14.20 21.42 -4.75
C LEU A 12 -13.63 20.19 -5.46
N LEU A 13 -14.09 19.01 -5.07
CA LEU A 13 -13.66 17.73 -5.62
C LEU A 13 -14.85 17.00 -6.24
N THR A 14 -14.60 16.34 -7.35
CA THR A 14 -15.53 15.37 -7.92
C THR A 14 -14.81 14.05 -8.05
N VAL A 15 -15.47 12.96 -7.66
CA VAL A 15 -14.90 11.61 -7.66
C VAL A 15 -15.83 10.72 -8.47
N GLU A 16 -15.34 10.25 -9.60
CA GLU A 16 -16.12 9.45 -10.54
C GLU A 16 -15.45 8.10 -10.79
N LYS A 17 -16.27 7.06 -10.91
CA LYS A 17 -15.77 5.74 -11.29
C LYS A 17 -15.69 5.69 -12.81
N VAL A 18 -14.50 5.43 -13.33
CA VAL A 18 -14.30 5.30 -14.77
C VAL A 18 -14.77 3.90 -15.21
N ASN A 19 -15.35 3.79 -16.42
CA ASN A 19 -15.89 2.52 -16.95
C ASN A 19 -14.88 1.36 -16.94
N SER A 20 -13.59 1.66 -16.97
CA SER A 20 -12.52 0.72 -16.62
C SER A 20 -12.52 0.50 -15.10
N GLY A 21 -13.32 -0.45 -14.62
CA GLY A 21 -13.81 -0.59 -13.23
C GLY A 21 -12.80 -0.67 -12.07
N SER A 22 -11.50 -0.48 -12.31
CA SER A 22 -10.45 -0.33 -11.30
C SER A 22 -9.90 1.09 -11.16
N LEU A 23 -10.32 2.04 -12.00
CA LEU A 23 -9.85 3.42 -11.97
C LEU A 23 -10.92 4.35 -11.42
N ILE A 24 -10.45 5.36 -10.69
CA ILE A 24 -11.25 6.46 -10.16
C ILE A 24 -10.65 7.74 -10.73
N GLU A 25 -11.50 8.57 -11.30
CA GLU A 25 -11.15 9.92 -11.73
C GLU A 25 -11.45 10.90 -10.60
N ILE A 26 -10.50 11.78 -10.32
CA ILE A 26 -10.65 12.85 -9.32
C ILE A 26 -10.43 14.18 -10.03
N THR A 27 -11.48 14.99 -10.08
CA THR A 27 -11.44 16.34 -10.64
C THR A 27 -11.31 17.35 -9.50
N VAL A 28 -10.37 18.30 -9.63
CA VAL A 28 -10.09 19.32 -8.60
C VAL A 28 -10.41 20.70 -9.15
N PHE A 29 -11.41 21.37 -8.58
CA PHE A 29 -11.81 22.72 -8.91
C PHE A 29 -11.27 23.71 -7.87
N GLY A 30 -10.66 24.80 -8.34
CA GLY A 30 -10.10 25.84 -7.47
C GLY A 30 -8.95 26.58 -8.14
N GLN A 31 -8.22 27.37 -7.36
CA GLN A 31 -7.05 28.10 -7.88
C GLN A 31 -5.95 27.13 -8.37
N PRO A 32 -5.27 27.40 -9.51
CA PRO A 32 -4.26 26.50 -10.06
C PRO A 32 -3.16 26.07 -9.09
N ARG A 33 -2.68 27.00 -8.24
CA ARG A 33 -1.67 26.69 -7.22
C ARG A 33 -2.15 25.66 -6.20
N VAL A 34 -3.42 25.77 -5.80
CA VAL A 34 -4.06 24.87 -4.85
C VAL A 34 -4.34 23.52 -5.49
N GLN A 35 -4.77 23.50 -6.77
CA GLN A 35 -4.94 22.25 -7.52
C GLN A 35 -3.64 21.44 -7.54
N ASN A 36 -2.50 22.08 -7.81
CA ASN A 36 -1.20 21.39 -7.82
C ASN A 36 -0.85 20.79 -6.45
N ARG A 37 -1.10 21.53 -5.37
CA ARG A 37 -0.89 21.02 -4.00
C ARG A 37 -1.76 19.81 -3.70
N VAL A 38 -3.05 19.89 -4.02
CA VAL A 38 -4.03 18.82 -3.78
C VAL A 38 -3.73 17.59 -4.63
N LYS A 39 -3.32 17.77 -5.89
CA LYS A 39 -2.85 16.67 -6.77
C LYS A 39 -1.65 15.95 -6.17
N SER A 40 -0.62 16.67 -5.74
CA SER A 40 0.56 16.07 -5.10
C SER A 40 0.21 15.30 -3.81
N MET A 41 -0.71 15.83 -3.00
CA MET A 41 -1.22 15.15 -1.81
C MET A 41 -1.91 13.83 -2.17
N PHE A 42 -2.81 13.83 -3.17
CA PHE A 42 -3.48 12.60 -3.61
C PHE A 42 -2.49 11.56 -4.16
N LEU A 43 -1.49 11.98 -4.93
CA LEU A 43 -0.44 11.08 -5.41
C LEU A 43 0.33 10.42 -4.25
N GLY A 44 0.69 11.20 -3.22
CA GLY A 44 1.37 10.67 -2.04
C GLY A 44 0.50 9.68 -1.25
N LEU A 45 -0.81 9.96 -1.11
CA LEU A 45 -1.76 9.06 -0.47
C LEU A 45 -1.93 7.76 -1.26
N ALA A 46 -2.03 7.84 -2.59
CA ALA A 46 -2.12 6.68 -3.46
C ALA A 46 -0.86 5.79 -3.35
N ALA A 47 0.33 6.39 -3.35
CA ALA A 47 1.59 5.67 -3.19
C ALA A 47 1.65 4.93 -1.84
N ARG A 48 1.34 5.62 -0.73
CA ARG A 48 1.29 4.99 0.60
C ARG A 48 0.26 3.88 0.69
N HIS A 49 -0.92 4.07 0.10
CA HIS A 49 -1.95 3.04 0.07
C HIS A 49 -1.49 1.80 -0.69
N GLN A 50 -0.80 1.98 -1.82
CA GLN A 50 -0.22 0.87 -2.58
C GLN A 50 0.86 0.14 -1.76
N GLU A 51 1.78 0.88 -1.14
CA GLU A 51 2.83 0.31 -0.29
C GLU A 51 2.23 -0.52 0.86
N ASN A 52 1.25 0.04 1.59
CA ASN A 52 0.56 -0.66 2.67
C ASN A 52 -0.14 -1.93 2.17
N ARG A 53 -0.76 -1.88 0.99
CA ARG A 53 -1.41 -3.03 0.37
C ARG A 53 -0.40 -4.12 0.01
N ASP A 54 0.78 -3.74 -0.46
CA ASP A 54 1.84 -4.69 -0.78
C ASP A 54 2.48 -5.29 0.47
N GLN A 55 2.63 -4.51 1.55
CA GLN A 55 3.02 -5.00 2.86
C GLN A 55 2.00 -5.98 3.45
N ASP A 56 0.71 -5.67 3.39
CA ASP A 56 -0.38 -6.57 3.84
C ASP A 56 -0.38 -7.90 3.06
N LYS A 57 -0.22 -7.85 1.72
CA LYS A 57 -0.05 -9.07 0.92
C LYS A 57 1.16 -9.88 1.36
N LYS A 58 2.30 -9.21 1.61
CA LYS A 58 3.54 -9.85 2.06
C LYS A 58 3.38 -10.50 3.44
N MET A 59 2.61 -9.91 4.36
CA MET A 59 2.34 -10.51 5.68
C MET A 59 1.35 -11.68 5.61
N LYS A 60 0.33 -11.58 4.75
CA LYS A 60 -0.67 -12.63 4.57
C LYS A 60 -0.12 -13.90 3.93
N GLN A 61 0.97 -13.82 3.17
CA GLN A 61 1.58 -15.00 2.55
C GLN A 61 2.18 -15.96 3.61
N PRO A 62 3.12 -15.54 4.48
CA PRO A 62 3.62 -16.33 5.60
C PRO A 62 2.52 -16.87 6.51
N GLU A 63 1.49 -16.06 6.84
CA GLU A 63 0.36 -16.53 7.66
C GLU A 63 -0.41 -17.67 7.00
N LYS A 64 -0.65 -17.60 5.68
CA LYS A 64 -1.27 -18.70 4.93
C LYS A 64 -0.39 -19.94 4.93
N PHE A 65 0.92 -19.78 4.74
CA PHE A 65 1.86 -20.89 4.82
C PHE A 65 1.85 -21.56 6.20
N LEU A 66 1.90 -20.78 7.29
CA LEU A 66 1.88 -21.29 8.66
C LEU A 66 0.53 -21.93 9.04
N LYS A 67 -0.59 -21.40 8.53
CA LYS A 67 -1.92 -22.00 8.72
C LYS A 67 -2.08 -23.30 7.91
N ALA A 68 -1.52 -23.38 6.70
CA ALA A 68 -1.59 -24.56 5.84
C ALA A 68 -0.64 -25.68 6.29
N HIS A 69 0.51 -25.30 6.85
CA HIS A 69 1.53 -26.21 7.36
C HIS A 69 1.72 -25.88 8.84
N GLY A 70 0.98 -26.52 9.73
CA GLY A 70 1.00 -26.31 11.19
C GLY A 70 2.34 -26.63 11.89
N SER A 71 3.47 -26.51 11.19
CA SER A 71 4.82 -26.67 11.71
C SER A 71 5.75 -25.67 11.03
N PRO A 72 6.69 -25.06 11.77
CA PRO A 72 7.67 -24.13 11.20
C PRO A 72 8.42 -24.76 10.01
N PRO A 73 8.79 -23.99 8.97
CA PRO A 73 9.67 -24.51 7.93
C PRO A 73 10.96 -25.03 8.58
N PRO A 74 11.50 -26.18 8.14
CA PRO A 74 12.69 -26.75 8.77
C PRO A 74 13.81 -25.72 8.73
N THR A 75 14.36 -25.41 9.91
CA THR A 75 15.48 -24.49 10.06
C THR A 75 16.59 -24.91 9.09
N PRO A 76 17.15 -23.99 8.28
CA PRO A 76 18.27 -24.31 7.41
C PRO A 76 19.38 -24.92 8.26
N ARG A 77 19.66 -26.21 8.07
CA ARG A 77 20.76 -26.87 8.77
C ARG A 77 22.05 -26.20 8.33
N SER A 78 22.60 -25.37 9.21
CA SER A 78 23.98 -24.91 9.10
C SER A 78 24.89 -26.13 8.89
N PRO A 79 25.84 -26.11 7.95
CA PRO A 79 26.72 -27.24 7.70
C PRO A 79 27.46 -27.57 8.99
N ARG A 80 27.17 -28.75 9.54
CA ARG A 80 27.77 -29.29 10.75
C ARG A 80 29.29 -29.26 10.57
N SER A 81 29.98 -28.38 11.31
CA SER A 81 31.44 -28.39 11.38
C SER A 81 31.88 -29.77 11.87
N ARG A 82 32.62 -30.49 11.04
CA ARG A 82 33.34 -31.69 11.47
C ARG A 82 34.44 -31.21 12.43
N SER A 83 34.36 -31.59 13.70
CA SER A 83 35.56 -31.59 14.55
C SER A 83 36.56 -32.61 14.00
N PRO A 84 37.86 -32.28 13.94
CA PRO A 84 38.88 -33.29 13.69
C PRO A 84 39.08 -34.11 14.98
N VAL A 85 39.12 -35.43 14.81
CA VAL A 85 39.67 -36.36 15.79
C VAL A 85 41.18 -36.22 15.74
N ALA A 86 41.79 -35.90 16.88
CA ALA A 86 43.15 -36.29 17.26
C ALA A 86 43.24 -36.24 18.79
#